data_AF-A0A380KH21-F1
#
_entry.id   AF-A0A380KH21-F1
#
_cell.length_a   1.000
_cell.length_b   1.000
_cell.length_c   1.000
_cell.angle_alpha   90.00
_cell.angle_beta   90.00
_cell.angle_gamma   90.00
#
_symmetry.space_group_name_H-M   'P 1'
#
loop_
_entity.id
_entity.type
_entity.pdbx_description
1 polymer ?
#
loop_
_entity_poly.entity_id
_entity_poly.type
_entity_poly.pdbx_seq_one_letter_code
_entity_poly.pdbx_strand_id
1 'polypeptide(L)' 'MSEEKLKAKLDQAAGSLKEKVGKVTGDKKLEAEGFVDKTIAKGKELADDAKETVEGVVDSIKDKLK' A
#
# COMPACT_ATOMS: atom_id res chain seq x y z
N MET A 1 15.32 -5.26 -3.90
CA MET A 1 14.38 -4.12 -4.02
C MET A 1 13.18 -4.65 -4.77
N SER A 2 12.25 -5.26 -4.05
CA SER A 2 11.12 -5.99 -4.62
C SER A 2 10.14 -5.03 -5.29
N GLU A 3 9.65 -5.39 -6.47
CA GLU A 3 8.74 -4.59 -7.31
C GLU A 3 7.47 -4.13 -6.58
N GLU A 4 7.07 -4.86 -5.55
CA GLU A 4 5.90 -4.57 -4.70
C GLU A 4 6.04 -3.23 -3.97
N LYS A 5 7.21 -2.94 -3.38
CA LYS A 5 7.46 -1.65 -2.71
C LYS A 5 7.50 -0.49 -3.70
N LEU A 6 7.92 -0.75 -4.94
CA LEU A 6 7.88 0.24 -6.01
C LEU A 6 6.45 0.54 -6.46
N LYS A 7 5.62 -0.51 -6.60
CA LYS A 7 4.20 -0.38 -6.95
C LYS A 7 3.42 0.38 -5.87
N ALA A 8 3.62 0.03 -4.60
CA ALA A 8 2.98 0.71 -3.47
C ALA A 8 3.34 2.20 -3.42
N LYS A 9 4.62 2.54 -3.64
CA LYS A 9 5.06 3.94 -3.72
C LYS A 9 4.48 4.70 -4.93
N LEU A 10 4.37 4.04 -6.07
CA LEU A 10 3.74 4.62 -7.26
C LEU A 10 2.25 4.88 -7.03
N ASP A 11 1.56 3.95 -6.39
CA ASP A 11 0.14 4.07 -6.07
C ASP A 11 -0.12 5.20 -5.06
N GLN A 12 0.73 5.34 -4.03
CA GLN A 12 0.71 6.49 -3.12
C GLN A 12 0.95 7.84 -3.82
N ALA A 13 1.86 7.87 -4.79
CA ALA A 13 2.15 9.06 -5.58
C ALA A 13 0.97 9.42 -6.49
N ALA A 14 0.38 8.43 -7.16
CA ALA A 14 -0.81 8.58 -7.99
C ALA A 14 -2.02 9.04 -7.16
N GLY A 15 -2.25 8.44 -6.00
CA GLY A 15 -3.31 8.85 -5.06
C GLY A 15 -3.11 10.28 -4.57
N SER A 16 -1.87 10.67 -4.22
CA SER A 16 -1.54 12.06 -3.84
C SER A 16 -1.78 13.05 -4.98
N LEU A 17 -1.47 12.66 -6.22
CA LEU A 17 -1.70 13.47 -7.41
C LEU A 17 -3.20 13.62 -7.69
N LYS A 18 -3.98 12.52 -7.66
CA LYS A 18 -5.45 12.56 -7.80
C LYS A 18 -6.11 13.44 -6.73
N GLU A 19 -5.67 13.34 -5.48
CA GLU A 19 -6.15 14.19 -4.37
C GLU A 19 -5.87 15.67 -4.65
N LYS A 20 -4.63 15.99 -5.03
CA LYS A 20 -4.22 17.38 -5.30
C LYS A 20 -4.91 17.95 -6.53
N VAL A 21 -5.01 17.18 -7.60
CA VAL A 21 -5.69 17.59 -8.83
C VAL A 21 -7.19 17.75 -8.55
N GLY A 22 -7.82 16.82 -7.83
CA GLY A 22 -9.20 16.92 -7.39
C GLY A 22 -9.46 18.18 -6.56
N LYS A 23 -8.58 18.51 -5.61
CA LYS A 23 -8.65 19.77 -4.84
C LYS A 23 -8.52 21.02 -5.70
N VAL A 24 -7.54 21.03 -6.61
CA VAL A 24 -7.24 22.19 -7.45
C VAL A 24 -8.32 22.43 -8.50
N THR A 25 -8.85 21.37 -9.10
CA THR A 25 -9.93 21.43 -10.10
C THR A 25 -11.32 21.51 -9.47
N GLY A 26 -11.44 21.27 -8.16
CA GLY A 26 -12.73 21.23 -7.44
C GLY A 26 -13.52 19.93 -7.68
N ASP A 27 -12.88 18.91 -8.23
CA ASP A 27 -13.49 17.62 -8.56
C ASP A 27 -13.45 16.69 -7.34
N LYS A 28 -14.56 16.70 -6.58
CA LYS A 28 -14.73 15.89 -5.36
C LYS A 28 -14.56 14.39 -5.61
N LYS A 29 -14.83 13.93 -6.84
CA LYS A 29 -14.71 12.51 -7.19
C LYS A 29 -13.23 12.10 -7.25
N LEU A 30 -12.40 12.92 -7.89
CA LEU A 30 -10.94 12.73 -7.93
C LEU A 30 -10.29 12.86 -6.56
N GLU A 31 -10.76 13.81 -5.73
CA GLU A 31 -10.30 13.93 -4.34
C GLU A 31 -10.59 12.65 -3.54
N ALA A 32 -11.82 12.15 -3.63
CA ALA A 32 -12.26 10.95 -2.93
C ALA A 32 -11.53 9.69 -3.43
N GLU A 33 -11.38 9.52 -4.74
CA GLU A 33 -10.63 8.40 -5.33
C GLU A 33 -9.16 8.42 -4.86
N GLY A 34 -8.51 9.58 -4.84
CA GLY A 34 -7.12 9.70 -4.37
C GLY A 34 -6.95 9.39 -2.88
N PHE A 35 -7.92 9.80 -2.05
CA PHE A 35 -7.90 9.55 -0.61
C PHE A 35 -8.20 8.09 -0.26
N VAL A 36 -9.19 7.49 -0.94
CA VAL A 36 -9.59 6.09 -0.73
C VAL A 36 -8.47 5.15 -1.19
N ASP A 37 -7.89 5.35 -2.38
CA ASP A 37 -6.76 4.55 -2.89
C ASP A 37 -5.59 4.59 -1.91
N LYS A 38 -5.22 5.79 -1.40
CA LYS A 38 -4.16 5.92 -0.39
C LYS A 38 -4.44 5.14 0.89
N THR A 39 -5.69 5.16 1.34
CA THR A 39 -6.08 4.55 2.61
C THR A 39 -6.10 3.02 2.47
N ILE A 40 -6.60 2.51 1.35
CA ILE A 40 -6.57 1.09 1.01
C ILE A 40 -5.12 0.64 0.80
N ALA A 41 -4.30 1.39 0.06
CA ALA A 41 -2.90 1.08 -0.18
C ALA A 41 -2.09 1.01 1.12
N LYS A 42 -2.25 1.99 2.02
CA LYS A 42 -1.63 1.94 3.36
C LYS A 42 -2.14 0.78 4.22
N GLY A 43 -3.44 0.49 4.15
CA GLY A 43 -4.02 -0.64 4.87
C GLY A 43 -3.51 -1.99 4.35
N LYS A 44 -3.30 -2.11 3.04
CA LYS A 44 -2.67 -3.27 2.40
C LYS A 44 -1.21 -3.40 2.78
N GLU A 45 -0.42 -2.32 2.72
CA GLU A 45 0.99 -2.34 3.14
C GLU A 45 1.12 -2.80 4.59
N LEU A 46 0.28 -2.30 5.51
CA LEU A 46 0.28 -2.73 6.91
C LEU A 46 -0.09 -4.21 7.09
N ALA A 47 -1.03 -4.70 6.29
CA ALA A 47 -1.44 -6.10 6.33
C ALA A 47 -0.40 -7.04 5.71
N ASP A 48 0.26 -6.61 4.63
CA ASP A 48 1.36 -7.33 3.99
C ASP A 48 2.61 -7.36 4.88
N ASP A 49 3.00 -6.26 5.54
CA ASP A 49 4.14 -6.24 6.47
C ASP A 49 3.92 -7.20 7.66
N ALA A 50 2.67 -7.28 8.15
CA ALA A 50 2.30 -8.22 9.21
C ALA A 50 2.26 -9.68 8.71
N LYS A 51 1.75 -9.93 7.50
CA LYS A 51 1.75 -11.28 6.89
C LYS A 51 3.16 -11.75 6.58
N GLU A 52 4.02 -10.91 5.99
CA GLU A 52 5.41 -11.21 5.67
C GLU A 52 6.19 -11.56 6.95
N THR A 53 5.98 -10.80 8.03
CA THR A 53 6.61 -11.08 9.33
C THR A 53 6.16 -12.43 9.89
N VAL A 54 4.87 -12.76 9.80
CA VAL A 54 4.33 -14.02 10.34
C VAL A 54 4.74 -15.21 9.47
N GLU A 55 4.69 -15.10 8.13
CA GLU A 55 5.17 -16.15 7.23
C GLU A 55 6.67 -16.39 7.39
N GLY A 56 7.49 -15.34 7.51
CA GLY A 56 8.93 -15.47 7.76
C GLY A 56 9.26 -16.15 9.09
N VAL A 57 8.47 -15.90 10.13
CA VAL A 57 8.62 -16.55 11.44
C VAL A 57 8.16 -18.02 11.39
N VAL A 58 7.04 -18.33 10.74
CA VAL A 58 6.54 -19.70 10.59
C VAL A 58 7.48 -20.56 9.73
N ASP A 59 8.01 -19.99 8.65
CA ASP A 59 8.95 -20.69 7.78
C ASP A 59 10.28 -20.97 8.51
N SER A 60 10.77 -20.01 9.30
CA SER A 60 11.96 -20.19 10.15
C SER A 60 11.79 -21.29 11.22
N ILE A 61 10.58 -21.47 11.75
CA ILE A 61 10.28 -22.53 12.72
C ILE A 61 10.17 -23.89 12.03
N LYS A 62 9.57 -23.94 10.82
CA LYS A 62 9.44 -25.18 10.04
C LYS A 62 10.80 -25.68 9.54
N ASP A 63 11.70 -24.79 9.14
CA ASP A 63 13.06 -25.15 8.69
C ASP A 63 13.91 -25.66 9.86
N LYS A 64 13.77 -25.08 11.07
CA LYS A 64 14.46 -25.55 12.29
C LYS A 64 13.93 -26.85 12.88
N LEU A 65 12.71 -27.25 12.54
CA LEU A 65 12.08 -28.50 13.00
C LEU A 65 12.33 -29.68 12.06
N LYS A 66 12.99 -29.44 10.91
CA LYS A 66 13.39 -30.47 9.95
C LYS A 66 14.81 -30.95 10.22
#